data_AF-A0A6B9FEI9-F1
#
_entry.id   AF-A0A6B9FEI9-F1
#
_cell.length_a   1.000
_cell.length_b   1.000
_cell.length_c   1.000
_cell.angle_alpha   90.00
_cell.angle_beta   90.00
_cell.angle_gamma   90.00
#
_symmetry.space_group_name_H-M   'P 1'
#
loop_
_entity.id
_entity.type
_entity.pdbx_description
1 polymer ?
#
loop_
_entity_poly.entity_id
_entity_poly.type
_entity_poly.pdbx_seq_one_letter_code
_entity_poly.pdbx_strand_id
1 'polypeptide(L)'
;MIDQPRSDGATDRESGTPSADGAADEHRLPSGVAGSLRSLADRIDGFADALPIGPARHHARRAATAARTAADDDADLVARRVALGELVTALRHAADEAEASRSQYRLLELLYEEALPATREASDVIYG
;
A
#
# COMPACT_ATOMS: atom_id res chain seq x y z
N MET A 1 -24.63 15.93 -56.11
CA MET A 1 -25.85 15.44 -55.42
C MET A 1 -25.66 13.95 -55.21
N ILE A 2 -25.71 13.32 -54.04
CA ILE A 2 -26.01 13.68 -52.64
C ILE A 2 -25.34 12.56 -51.78
N ASP A 3 -24.82 12.96 -50.61
CA ASP A 3 -24.55 12.25 -49.35
C ASP A 3 -23.90 10.85 -49.24
N GLN A 4 -22.82 10.82 -48.45
CA GLN A 4 -22.54 9.80 -47.43
C GLN A 4 -23.36 10.14 -46.16
N PRO A 5 -23.78 9.19 -45.28
CA PRO A 5 -22.81 8.62 -44.32
C PRO A 5 -23.04 7.17 -43.81
N ARG A 6 -21.91 6.67 -43.29
CA ARG A 6 -21.65 5.58 -42.33
C ARG A 6 -22.86 4.90 -41.68
N SER A 7 -22.91 3.57 -41.85
CA SER A 7 -23.65 2.66 -40.97
C SER A 7 -22.81 2.41 -39.73
N ASP A 8 -23.04 3.18 -38.67
CA ASP A 8 -22.59 2.84 -37.32
C ASP A 8 -23.45 1.68 -36.81
N GLY A 9 -22.85 0.49 -36.76
CA GLY A 9 -23.43 -0.65 -36.06
C GLY A 9 -23.46 -0.37 -34.57
N ALA A 10 -24.58 0.15 -34.09
CA ALA A 10 -24.90 0.24 -32.67
C ALA A 10 -24.83 -1.17 -32.07
N THR A 11 -23.77 -1.41 -31.28
CA THR A 11 -23.76 -2.53 -30.35
C THR A 11 -24.58 -2.09 -29.15
N ASP A 12 -25.80 -2.61 -29.08
CA ASP A 12 -26.63 -2.58 -27.89
C ASP A 12 -25.91 -3.38 -26.79
N ARG A 13 -25.05 -2.69 -26.04
CA ARG A 13 -24.36 -3.25 -24.89
C ARG A 13 -25.21 -2.95 -23.66
N GLU A 14 -26.30 -3.70 -23.53
CA GLU A 14 -26.88 -3.97 -22.21
C GLU A 14 -25.84 -4.77 -21.41
N SER A 15 -24.88 -4.04 -20.85
CA SER A 15 -24.08 -4.50 -19.73
C SER A 15 -24.66 -3.79 -18.53
N GLY A 16 -25.78 -4.33 -18.03
CA GLY A 16 -26.18 -4.09 -16.65
C GLY A 16 -25.01 -4.52 -15.77
N THR A 17 -24.24 -3.54 -15.30
CA THR A 17 -23.20 -3.75 -14.30
C THR A 17 -23.90 -4.31 -13.07
N PRO A 18 -23.64 -5.56 -12.65
CA PRO A 18 -24.04 -5.94 -11.31
C PRO A 18 -23.30 -4.97 -10.38
N SER A 19 -24.05 -4.30 -9.51
CA SER A 19 -23.51 -3.36 -8.54
C SER A 19 -22.29 -4.00 -7.86
N ALA A 20 -21.15 -3.35 -8.00
CA ALA A 20 -19.84 -3.81 -7.55
C ALA A 20 -19.66 -3.74 -6.02
N ASP A 21 -20.76 -3.76 -5.26
CA ASP A 21 -20.73 -3.65 -3.80
C ASP A 21 -20.34 -4.98 -3.12
N GLY A 22 -20.41 -6.11 -3.82
CA GLY A 22 -20.03 -7.42 -3.27
C GLY A 22 -18.55 -7.79 -3.39
N ALA A 23 -17.85 -7.28 -4.41
CA ALA A 23 -16.45 -7.63 -4.68
C ALA A 23 -15.45 -6.81 -3.86
N ALA A 24 -15.85 -5.63 -3.39
CA ALA A 24 -15.01 -4.79 -2.54
C ALA A 24 -14.75 -5.45 -1.17
N ASP A 25 -15.69 -6.26 -0.68
CA ASP A 25 -15.65 -6.84 0.67
C ASP A 25 -14.74 -8.08 0.76
N GLU A 26 -14.63 -8.86 -0.32
CA GLU A 26 -13.84 -10.12 -0.35
C GLU A 26 -12.34 -9.89 -0.15
N HIS A 27 -11.86 -8.67 -0.45
CA HIS A 27 -10.45 -8.32 -0.35
C HIS A 27 -10.17 -7.24 0.68
N ARG A 28 -11.12 -6.97 1.59
CA ARG A 28 -10.86 -6.13 2.76
C ARG A 28 -9.98 -6.87 3.73
N LEU A 29 -9.03 -6.15 4.31
CA LEU A 29 -8.22 -6.71 5.38
C LEU A 29 -9.10 -6.89 6.63
N PRO A 30 -8.96 -8.01 7.36
CA PRO A 30 -9.50 -8.13 8.70
C PRO A 30 -9.07 -6.92 9.54
N SER A 31 -9.97 -6.41 10.38
CA SER A 31 -9.75 -5.20 11.18
C SER A 31 -8.49 -5.26 12.05
N GLY A 32 -8.12 -6.46 12.53
CA GLY A 32 -6.87 -6.70 13.25
C GLY A 32 -5.62 -6.44 12.38
N VAL A 33 -5.60 -6.95 11.15
CA VAL A 33 -4.48 -6.78 10.20
C VAL A 33 -4.38 -5.33 9.75
N ALA A 34 -5.50 -4.70 9.39
CA ALA A 34 -5.53 -3.28 9.06
C ALA A 34 -5.08 -2.40 10.24
N GLY A 35 -5.52 -2.74 11.46
CA GLY A 35 -5.09 -2.07 12.69
C GLY A 35 -3.59 -2.17 12.94
N SER A 36 -3.00 -3.36 12.72
CA SER A 36 -1.56 -3.57 12.83
C SER A 36 -0.78 -2.70 11.83
N LEU A 37 -1.22 -2.63 10.57
CA LEU A 37 -0.59 -1.79 9.55
C LEU A 37 -0.69 -0.28 9.87
N ARG A 38 -1.83 0.19 10.40
CA ARG A 38 -1.97 1.58 10.87
C ARG A 38 -1.01 1.90 12.02
N SER A 39 -0.96 1.01 13.02
CA SER A 39 -0.03 1.13 14.15
C SER A 39 1.44 1.13 13.71
N LEU A 40 1.78 0.30 12.72
CA LEU A 40 3.10 0.29 12.10
C LEU A 40 3.40 1.62 11.39
N ALA A 41 2.44 2.15 10.63
CA ALA A 41 2.60 3.44 9.95
C ALA A 41 2.93 4.57 10.94
N ASP A 42 2.24 4.64 12.08
CA ASP A 42 2.46 5.66 13.09
C ASP A 42 3.83 5.50 13.77
N ARG A 43 4.28 4.26 14.00
CA ARG A 43 5.63 3.99 14.49
C ARG A 43 6.70 4.41 13.50
N ILE A 44 6.56 4.06 12.22
CA ILE A 44 7.48 4.47 11.15
C ILE A 44 7.54 6.00 11.07
N ASP A 45 6.41 6.70 11.19
CA ASP A 45 6.38 8.15 11.20
C ASP A 45 7.10 8.76 12.41
N GLY A 46 6.92 8.19 13.61
CA GLY A 46 7.67 8.58 14.80
C GLY A 46 9.19 8.41 14.61
N PHE A 47 9.61 7.33 13.94
CA PHE A 47 11.02 7.15 13.54
C PHE A 47 11.47 8.19 12.53
N ALA A 48 10.65 8.46 11.51
CA ALA A 48 10.95 9.44 10.48
C ALA A 48 11.17 10.84 11.07
N ASP A 49 10.47 11.20 12.15
CA ASP A 49 10.66 12.49 12.83
C ASP A 49 11.95 12.59 13.63
N ALA A 50 12.50 11.46 14.07
CA ALA A 50 13.80 11.43 14.73
C ALA A 50 14.99 11.43 13.75
N LEU A 51 14.75 11.20 12.45
CA LEU A 51 15.79 11.20 11.43
C LEU A 51 16.16 12.62 11.00
N PRO A 52 17.45 12.87 10.67
CA PRO A 52 17.86 14.10 9.98
C PRO A 52 17.06 14.30 8.69
N ILE A 53 16.86 15.56 8.29
CA ILE A 53 16.27 15.87 6.98
C ILE A 53 17.18 15.32 5.89
N GLY A 54 16.66 14.40 5.08
CA GLY A 54 17.44 13.72 4.05
C GLY A 54 16.73 12.48 3.48
N PRO A 55 17.43 11.67 2.68
CA PRO A 55 16.88 10.50 2.00
C PRO A 55 16.27 9.48 2.96
N ALA A 56 16.96 9.15 4.05
CA ALA A 56 16.46 8.20 5.06
C ALA A 56 15.09 8.61 5.62
N ARG A 57 14.93 9.90 5.98
CA ARG A 57 13.64 10.45 6.44
C ARG A 57 12.57 10.39 5.37
N HIS A 58 12.90 10.74 4.13
CA HIS A 58 11.97 10.68 3.01
C HIS A 58 11.46 9.25 2.79
N HIS A 59 12.35 8.26 2.77
CA HIS A 59 11.99 6.85 2.59
C HIS A 59 11.16 6.32 3.76
N ALA A 60 11.49 6.69 5.01
CA ALA A 60 10.68 6.33 6.17
C ALA A 60 9.25 6.90 6.05
N ARG A 61 9.10 8.18 5.68
CA ARG A 61 7.77 8.78 5.44
C ARG A 61 7.00 8.08 4.32
N ARG A 62 7.68 7.71 3.24
CA ARG A 62 7.06 6.93 2.15
C ARG A 62 6.58 5.56 2.63
N ALA A 63 7.39 4.87 3.45
CA ALA A 63 7.00 3.60 4.05
C ALA A 63 5.75 3.75 4.94
N ALA A 64 5.67 4.81 5.76
CA ALA A 64 4.50 5.09 6.58
C ALA A 64 3.24 5.33 5.73
N THR A 65 3.33 6.11 4.66
CA THR A 65 2.22 6.32 3.72
C THR A 65 1.78 5.00 3.09
N ALA A 66 2.72 4.17 2.62
CA ALA A 66 2.42 2.88 2.03
C ALA A 66 1.72 1.94 3.03
N ALA A 67 2.16 1.91 4.30
CA ALA A 67 1.46 1.16 5.36
C ALA A 67 0.00 1.63 5.55
N ARG A 68 -0.25 2.95 5.49
CA ARG A 68 -1.63 3.48 5.57
C ARG A 68 -2.47 3.09 4.36
N THR A 69 -1.93 3.22 3.16
CA THR A 69 -2.63 2.80 1.92
C THR A 69 -2.93 1.30 1.94
N ALA A 70 -2.02 0.47 2.42
CA ALA A 70 -2.27 -0.96 2.55
C ALA A 70 -3.39 -1.27 3.55
N ALA A 71 -3.52 -0.46 4.61
CA ALA A 71 -4.54 -0.58 5.65
C ALA A 71 -5.87 0.11 5.33
N ASP A 72 -5.96 0.77 4.18
CA ASP A 72 -7.12 1.56 3.78
C ASP A 72 -8.20 0.64 3.19
N ASP A 73 -9.38 0.66 3.84
CA ASP A 73 -10.53 -0.13 3.44
C ASP A 73 -11.14 0.37 2.12
N ASP A 74 -10.90 1.65 1.79
CA ASP A 74 -11.38 2.31 0.56
C ASP A 74 -10.37 2.19 -0.60
N ALA A 75 -9.12 1.78 -0.34
CA ALA A 75 -8.14 1.54 -1.39
C ALA A 75 -8.52 0.33 -2.24
N ASP A 76 -8.31 0.40 -3.55
CA ASP A 76 -8.51 -0.76 -4.41
C ASP A 76 -7.44 -1.86 -4.14
N LEU A 77 -7.75 -3.09 -4.57
CA LEU A 77 -6.87 -4.24 -4.34
C LEU A 77 -5.46 -4.04 -4.94
N VAL A 78 -5.36 -3.40 -6.11
CA VAL A 78 -4.08 -3.17 -6.78
C VAL A 78 -3.25 -2.17 -5.98
N ALA A 79 -3.86 -1.08 -5.50
CA ALA A 79 -3.24 -0.09 -4.66
C ALA A 79 -2.71 -0.72 -3.35
N ARG A 80 -3.50 -1.57 -2.68
CA ARG A 80 -3.06 -2.28 -1.47
C ARG A 80 -1.86 -3.19 -1.75
N ARG A 81 -1.87 -3.93 -2.86
CA ARG A 81 -0.76 -4.81 -3.28
C ARG A 81 0.52 -4.05 -3.53
N VAL A 82 0.44 -2.95 -4.28
CA VAL A 82 1.57 -2.07 -4.53
C VAL A 82 2.09 -1.49 -3.22
N ALA A 83 1.20 -1.03 -2.36
CA ALA A 83 1.54 -0.42 -1.08
C ALA A 83 2.29 -1.39 -0.15
N LEU A 84 1.92 -2.68 -0.10
CA LEU A 84 2.68 -3.66 0.69
C LEU A 84 4.13 -3.82 0.21
N GLY A 85 4.35 -3.88 -1.11
CA GLY A 85 5.70 -3.94 -1.68
C GLY A 85 6.50 -2.66 -1.44
N GLU A 86 5.84 -1.50 -1.59
CA GLU A 86 6.46 -0.20 -1.34
C GLU A 86 6.84 0.01 0.12
N LEU A 87 6.01 -0.44 1.08
CA LEU A 87 6.31 -0.39 2.51
C LEU A 87 7.65 -1.05 2.83
N VAL A 88 7.83 -2.29 2.41
CA VAL A 88 9.06 -3.06 2.69
C VAL A 88 10.26 -2.44 1.99
N THR A 89 10.10 -2.08 0.71
CA THR A 89 11.18 -1.51 -0.11
C THR A 89 11.63 -0.16 0.43
N ALA A 90 10.69 0.73 0.74
CA ALA A 90 11.00 2.05 1.27
C ALA A 90 11.61 1.97 2.66
N LEU A 91 11.14 1.07 3.54
CA LEU A 91 11.74 0.93 4.87
C LEU A 91 13.17 0.38 4.79
N ARG A 92 13.45 -0.52 3.84
CA ARG A 92 14.81 -0.99 3.58
C ARG A 92 15.71 0.15 3.09
N HIS A 93 15.27 0.96 2.13
CA HIS A 93 16.02 2.13 1.68
C HIS A 93 16.25 3.14 2.82
N ALA A 94 15.26 3.36 3.69
CA ALA A 94 15.44 4.23 4.84
C ALA A 94 16.57 3.75 5.75
N ALA A 95 16.65 2.43 5.99
CA ALA A 95 17.72 1.84 6.78
C ALA A 95 19.09 1.93 6.08
N ASP A 96 19.16 1.64 4.77
CA ASP A 96 20.41 1.67 4.01
C ASP A 96 20.99 3.11 3.95
N GLU A 97 20.12 4.13 3.81
CA GLU A 97 20.49 5.55 3.78
C GLU A 97 20.80 6.16 5.16
N ALA A 98 20.49 5.46 6.27
CA ALA A 98 20.73 5.98 7.62
C ALA A 98 22.19 5.85 8.09
N GLU A 99 23.15 5.62 7.19
CA GLU A 99 24.62 5.59 7.39
C GLU A 99 25.09 4.92 8.70
N ALA A 100 25.16 3.57 8.74
CA ALA A 100 25.81 2.77 9.80
C ALA A 100 25.58 3.27 11.24
N SER A 101 24.39 3.80 11.51
CA SER A 101 24.05 4.50 12.72
C SER A 101 23.10 3.69 13.58
N ARG A 102 22.90 4.15 14.83
CA ARG A 102 21.83 3.63 15.69
C ARG A 102 20.45 3.67 15.02
N SER A 103 20.21 4.65 14.15
CA SER A 103 18.96 4.77 13.40
C SER A 103 18.81 3.67 12.36
N GLN A 104 19.88 3.30 11.66
CA GLN A 104 19.87 2.15 10.74
C GLN A 104 19.47 0.87 11.47
N TYR A 105 20.10 0.57 12.62
CA TYR A 105 19.75 -0.62 13.39
C TYR A 105 18.29 -0.65 13.82
N ARG A 106 17.76 0.46 14.31
CA ARG A 106 16.34 0.54 14.71
C ARG A 106 15.38 0.40 13.53
N LEU A 107 15.73 0.93 12.35
CA LEU A 107 14.92 0.77 11.14
C LEU A 107 14.95 -0.67 10.63
N LEU A 108 16.10 -1.36 10.72
CA LEU A 108 16.20 -2.78 10.39
C LEU A 108 15.44 -3.64 11.41
N GLU A 109 15.55 -3.36 12.70
CA GLU A 109 14.77 -4.02 13.74
C GLU A 109 13.26 -3.87 13.48
N LEU A 110 12.79 -2.64 13.21
CA LEU A 110 11.40 -2.38 12.84
C LEU A 110 10.98 -3.15 11.58
N LEU A 111 11.86 -3.22 10.57
CA LEU A 111 11.61 -3.95 9.34
C LEU A 111 11.41 -5.45 9.61
N TYR A 112 12.33 -6.07 10.34
CA TYR A 112 12.35 -7.52 10.53
C TYR A 112 11.36 -8.00 11.59
N GLU A 113 11.21 -7.27 12.68
CA GLU A 113 10.39 -7.70 13.83
C GLU A 113 8.92 -7.27 13.69
N GLU A 114 8.62 -6.24 12.90
CA GLU A 114 7.25 -5.72 12.80
C GLU A 114 6.73 -5.67 11.36
N ALA A 115 7.45 -5.02 10.44
CA ALA A 115 6.93 -4.78 9.10
C ALA A 115 6.79 -6.07 8.28
N LEU A 116 7.80 -6.95 8.29
CA LEU A 116 7.73 -8.22 7.56
C LEU A 116 6.61 -9.14 8.09
N PRO A 117 6.43 -9.33 9.41
CA PRO A 117 5.27 -10.05 9.95
C PRO A 117 3.93 -9.43 9.52
N ALA A 118 3.74 -8.11 9.66
CA ALA A 118 2.49 -7.45 9.31
C ALA A 118 2.18 -7.53 7.80
N THR A 119 3.19 -7.37 6.96
CA THR A 119 3.03 -7.51 5.50
C THR A 119 2.76 -8.95 5.08
N ARG A 120 3.28 -9.95 5.81
CA ARG A 120 2.95 -11.36 5.58
C ARG A 120 1.49 -11.65 5.92
N GLU A 121 1.01 -11.24 7.09
CA GLU A 121 -0.40 -11.41 7.47
C GLU A 121 -1.35 -10.74 6.47
N ALA A 122 -1.01 -9.52 6.01
CA ALA A 122 -1.79 -8.83 4.98
C ALA A 122 -1.73 -9.53 3.62
N SER A 123 -0.57 -10.08 3.25
CA SER A 123 -0.39 -10.83 2.00
C SER A 123 -1.21 -12.11 2.00
N ASP A 124 -1.29 -12.83 3.13
CA ASP A 124 -2.08 -14.05 3.26
C ASP A 124 -3.58 -13.79 3.01
N VAL A 125 -4.07 -12.58 3.29
CA VAL A 125 -5.46 -12.17 2.99
C VAL A 125 -5.62 -11.73 1.53
N ILE A 126 -4.65 -10.98 1.00
CA ILE A 126 -4.74 -10.35 -0.33
C ILE A 126 -4.46 -11.33 -1.48
N TYR A 127 -3.71 -12.40 -1.22
CA TYR A 127 -3.28 -13.39 -2.20
C TYR A 127 -3.69 -14.83 -1.87
N GLY A 128 -4.17 -15.09 -0.66
CA GLY A 128 -4.58 -16.43 -0.19
C GLY A 128 -5.97 -16.85 -0.65
#